data_AF-A0AAW1N823-F1
#
_entry.id   AF-A0AAW1N823-F1
#
_cell.length_a   1.000
_cell.length_b   1.000
_cell.length_c   1.000
_cell.angle_alpha   90.00
_cell.angle_beta   90.00
_cell.angle_gamma   90.00
#
_symmetry.space_group_name_H-M   'P 1'
#
loop_
_entity.id
_entity.type
_entity.pdbx_description
1 polymer ?
#
loop_
_entity_poly.entity_id
_entity_poly.type
_entity_poly.pdbx_seq_one_letter_code
_entity_poly.pdbx_strand_id
1 'polypeptide(L)'
;MKYVSILTVILLPVLLSSAEDTVEELPPYVRILSINPSGGATSEKKSSNKNAVKRNQLRDITDLNAWADGIITPISEGILSGSDPAPIASYRITFEYRPLLITYTGTLDLTRGSIQELSTVSRAGDVVLSYSVPPGSLKVSVPLAFRNIILTYNFEMNVRGDTVIGVLYAWLTSPRADYARFTSETIDDHEFTLNIGTFNLNIFSGDMSSSYERLIDELTTDFTKELVSAYTEAIITPPLNEAIQYSDLEL
;
A
#
# COMPACT_ATOMS: atom_id res chain seq x y z
N MET A 1 -12.21 -11.13 -23.69
CA MET A 1 -12.78 -10.83 -22.36
C MET A 1 -12.29 -9.45 -21.96
N LYS A 2 -13.17 -8.45 -21.80
CA LYS A 2 -12.81 -7.12 -21.28
C LYS A 2 -13.21 -7.10 -19.82
N TYR A 3 -12.25 -7.16 -18.91
CA TYR A 3 -12.50 -6.98 -17.49
C TYR A 3 -12.45 -5.48 -17.17
N VAL A 4 -13.43 -5.02 -16.40
CA VAL A 4 -13.47 -3.67 -15.84
C VAL A 4 -12.53 -3.70 -14.63
N SER A 5 -11.38 -3.04 -14.71
CA SER A 5 -10.58 -2.74 -13.51
C SER A 5 -11.40 -1.84 -12.60
N ILE A 6 -11.72 -2.35 -11.41
CA ILE A 6 -12.42 -1.62 -10.36
C ILE A 6 -11.33 -1.02 -9.47
N LEU A 7 -11.14 0.29 -9.55
CA LEU A 7 -10.31 1.03 -8.60
C LEU A 7 -11.18 1.31 -7.37
N THR A 8 -10.94 0.60 -6.26
CA THR A 8 -11.65 0.82 -4.99
C THR A 8 -10.80 1.73 -4.10
N VAL A 9 -11.32 2.89 -3.71
CA VAL A 9 -10.70 3.73 -2.67
C VAL A 9 -11.17 3.20 -1.32
N ILE A 10 -10.32 2.44 -0.64
CA ILE A 10 -10.58 1.98 0.72
C ILE A 10 -10.18 3.11 1.68
N LEU A 11 -11.17 3.73 2.33
CA LEU A 11 -10.93 4.57 3.50
C LEU A 11 -10.65 3.65 4.69
N LEU A 12 -9.38 3.46 5.05
CA LEU A 12 -9.03 2.75 6.28
C LEU A 12 -9.44 3.60 7.50
N PRO A 13 -10.22 3.09 8.46
CA PRO A 13 -10.24 3.68 9.79
C PRO A 13 -8.86 3.52 10.42
N VAL A 14 -8.29 4.63 10.88
CA VAL A 14 -7.02 4.68 11.60
C VAL A 14 -7.09 3.73 12.80
N LEU A 15 -6.21 2.73 12.80
CA LEU A 15 -6.01 1.76 13.87
C LEU A 15 -5.71 2.48 15.19
N LEU A 16 -6.70 2.60 16.08
CA LEU A 16 -6.56 2.78 17.54
C LEU A 16 -7.96 2.72 18.20
N SER A 17 -8.68 1.61 18.07
CA SER A 17 -9.83 1.31 18.93
C SER A 17 -10.08 -0.20 18.92
N SER A 18 -10.34 -0.75 20.10
CA SER A 18 -10.58 -2.18 20.34
C SER A 18 -11.56 -2.79 19.35
N ALA A 19 -11.20 -3.94 18.78
CA ALA A 19 -12.02 -4.72 17.88
C ALA A 19 -13.38 -5.06 18.50
N GLU A 20 -14.42 -4.35 18.05
CA GLU A 20 -15.79 -4.84 18.04
C GLU A 20 -16.06 -5.36 16.61
N ASP A 21 -16.72 -6.52 16.51
CA ASP A 21 -17.09 -7.19 15.25
C ASP A 21 -18.10 -6.37 14.44
N THR A 22 -17.66 -5.28 13.81
CA THR A 22 -18.46 -4.57 12.80
C THR A 22 -18.05 -5.03 11.41
N VAL A 23 -18.98 -5.73 10.73
CA VAL A 23 -18.84 -6.09 9.32
C VAL A 23 -19.04 -4.82 8.50
N GLU A 24 -17.95 -4.27 7.94
CA GLU A 24 -18.04 -3.14 7.02
C GLU A 24 -18.44 -3.63 5.62
N GLU A 25 -19.56 -3.11 5.10
CA GLU A 25 -19.95 -3.25 3.70
C GLU A 25 -19.20 -2.21 2.86
N LEU A 26 -18.49 -2.64 1.81
CA LEU A 26 -17.86 -1.72 0.86
C LEU A 26 -18.94 -0.95 0.07
N PRO A 27 -18.83 0.38 -0.11
CA PRO A 27 -19.81 1.15 -0.87
C PRO A 27 -19.78 0.79 -2.37
N PRO A 28 -20.93 0.85 -3.07
CA PRO A 28 -20.99 0.57 -4.49
C PRO A 28 -20.38 1.72 -5.32
N TYR A 29 -19.39 1.38 -6.15
CA TYR A 29 -18.91 2.11 -7.35
C TYR A 29 -18.64 3.62 -7.20
N VAL A 30 -17.36 4.02 -7.12
CA VAL A 30 -16.92 5.41 -7.39
C VAL A 30 -16.09 5.47 -8.67
N ARG A 31 -16.59 6.20 -9.65
CA ARG A 31 -15.93 6.52 -10.92
C ARG A 31 -15.31 7.91 -10.81
N ILE A 32 -13.98 8.01 -10.73
CA ILE A 32 -13.29 9.30 -10.82
C ILE A 32 -13.10 9.64 -12.31
N LEU A 33 -13.84 10.65 -12.78
CA LEU A 33 -13.67 11.24 -14.10
C LEU A 33 -12.63 12.38 -13.99
N SER A 34 -11.45 12.15 -14.57
CA SER A 34 -10.34 13.07 -14.89
C SER A 34 -10.30 14.48 -14.28
N ILE A 35 -9.11 14.90 -13.84
CA ILE A 35 -8.79 16.32 -13.63
C ILE A 35 -7.64 16.71 -14.58
N ASN A 36 -7.90 17.63 -15.50
CA ASN A 36 -6.88 18.30 -16.33
C ASN A 36 -6.53 19.65 -15.70
N PRO A 37 -5.25 20.02 -15.58
CA PRO A 37 -4.86 21.42 -15.46
C PRO A 37 -4.44 21.98 -16.83
N SER A 38 -5.22 22.91 -17.37
CA SER A 38 -4.81 23.74 -18.50
C SER A 38 -3.84 24.82 -18.05
N GLY A 39 -2.75 25.00 -18.80
CA GLY A 39 -1.67 25.93 -18.47
C GLY A 39 -2.02 27.41 -18.49
N GLY A 40 -1.10 28.18 -17.90
CA GLY A 40 -0.96 29.62 -18.05
C GLY A 40 0.50 29.99 -17.74
N ALA A 41 1.15 30.68 -18.67
CA ALA A 41 2.60 30.91 -18.68
C ALA A 41 3.04 32.20 -17.96
N THR A 42 4.24 32.12 -17.38
CA THR A 42 5.35 33.10 -17.24
C THR A 42 5.14 34.49 -16.62
N SER A 43 6.02 34.83 -15.64
CA SER A 43 6.99 35.92 -15.84
C SER A 43 8.28 35.69 -15.03
N GLU A 44 9.42 35.95 -15.66
CA GLU A 44 10.76 35.96 -15.08
C GLU A 44 10.98 37.14 -14.14
N LYS A 45 11.66 36.89 -13.00
CA LYS A 45 12.53 37.89 -12.37
C LYS A 45 13.86 37.25 -12.00
N LYS A 46 14.91 37.61 -12.76
CA LYS A 46 16.32 37.41 -12.38
C LYS A 46 16.61 38.19 -11.10
N SER A 47 16.79 37.48 -9.99
CA SER A 47 17.50 37.99 -8.82
C SER A 47 18.71 37.10 -8.57
N SER A 48 19.88 37.66 -8.84
CA SER A 48 21.19 37.07 -8.52
C SER A 48 21.34 37.01 -7.00
N ASN A 49 20.92 35.92 -6.37
CA ASN A 49 21.15 35.69 -4.95
C ASN A 49 22.39 34.81 -4.75
N LYS A 50 23.47 35.41 -4.27
CA LYS A 50 24.71 34.72 -3.87
C LYS A 50 24.51 33.71 -2.72
N ASN A 51 23.31 33.57 -2.18
CA ASN A 51 22.92 32.50 -1.24
C ASN A 51 22.50 31.18 -1.89
N ALA A 52 22.39 31.10 -3.24
CA ALA A 52 22.11 29.84 -3.93
C ALA A 52 23.29 28.85 -3.89
N VAL A 53 24.51 29.33 -3.64
CA VAL A 53 25.74 28.53 -3.69
C VAL A 53 25.93 27.67 -2.42
N LYS A 54 25.19 27.92 -1.33
CA LYS A 54 25.24 27.08 -0.12
C LYS A 54 24.20 25.94 -0.08
N ARG A 55 23.19 25.94 -0.95
CA ARG A 55 22.18 24.86 -1.03
C ARG A 55 22.58 23.69 -1.95
N ASN A 56 23.73 23.80 -2.63
CA ASN A 56 24.23 22.82 -3.59
C ASN A 56 25.34 21.91 -3.05
N GLN A 57 25.62 21.90 -1.75
CA GLN A 57 26.16 20.69 -1.16
C GLN A 57 24.99 19.72 -1.08
N LEU A 58 24.67 19.10 -2.23
CA LEU A 58 24.06 17.78 -2.25
C LEU A 58 24.82 17.00 -1.17
N ARG A 59 24.15 16.72 -0.04
CA ARG A 59 24.72 15.84 0.99
C ARG A 59 25.29 14.64 0.25
N ASP A 60 26.47 14.19 0.66
CA ASP A 60 27.06 12.98 0.12
C ASP A 60 25.95 11.91 0.12
N ILE A 61 25.77 11.18 -0.98
CA ILE A 61 24.75 10.14 -1.06
C ILE A 61 24.92 9.14 0.09
N THR A 62 26.15 8.98 0.58
CA THR A 62 26.49 8.23 1.78
C THR A 62 25.78 8.76 3.03
N ASP A 63 25.76 10.08 3.24
CA ASP A 63 25.09 10.71 4.39
C ASP A 63 23.57 10.59 4.31
N LEU A 64 23.00 10.73 3.10
CA LEU A 64 21.55 10.55 2.87
C LEU A 64 21.13 9.10 3.09
N ASN A 65 21.92 8.16 2.61
CA ASN A 65 21.69 6.74 2.82
C ASN A 65 21.80 6.38 4.31
N ALA A 66 22.82 6.88 5.01
CA ALA A 66 22.97 6.66 6.45
C ALA A 66 21.81 7.26 7.25
N TRP A 67 21.32 8.44 6.85
CA TRP A 67 20.12 9.04 7.42
C TRP A 67 18.89 8.15 7.21
N ALA A 68 18.64 7.68 5.99
CA ALA A 68 17.49 6.82 5.70
C ALA A 68 17.57 5.50 6.46
N ASP A 69 18.76 4.88 6.56
CA ASP A 69 18.97 3.67 7.34
C ASP A 69 18.72 3.91 8.84
N GLY A 70 19.10 5.09 9.35
CA GLY A 70 18.82 5.54 10.71
C GLY A 70 17.33 5.75 11.02
N ILE A 71 16.52 6.04 10.00
CA ILE A 71 15.05 6.12 10.10
C ILE A 71 14.41 4.75 9.97
N ILE A 72 14.83 3.94 9.00
CA ILE A 72 14.19 2.65 8.69
C ILE A 72 14.42 1.65 9.83
N THR A 73 15.57 1.67 10.50
CA THR A 73 15.89 0.69 11.56
C THR A 73 14.92 0.77 12.74
N PRO A 74 14.67 1.94 13.36
CA PRO A 74 13.64 2.06 14.42
C PRO A 74 12.23 1.68 13.96
N ILE A 75 11.88 1.92 12.70
CA ILE A 75 10.56 1.55 12.15
C ILE A 75 10.42 0.02 12.08
N SER A 76 11.43 -0.66 11.55
CA SER A 76 11.49 -2.12 11.52
C SER A 76 11.34 -2.70 12.94
N GLU A 77 12.08 -2.15 13.92
CA GLU A 77 12.03 -2.59 15.32
C GLU A 77 10.65 -2.31 15.97
N GLY A 78 10.07 -1.15 15.70
CA GLY A 78 8.74 -0.76 16.16
C GLY A 78 7.66 -1.71 15.65
N ILE A 79 7.66 -2.01 14.34
CA ILE A 79 6.73 -2.96 13.71
C ILE A 79 6.90 -4.36 14.33
N LEU A 80 8.15 -4.82 14.48
CA LEU A 80 8.44 -6.12 15.09
C LEU A 80 7.91 -6.23 16.53
N SER A 81 7.91 -5.12 17.28
CA SER A 81 7.53 -5.12 18.70
C SER A 81 6.02 -5.13 18.97
N GLY A 82 5.17 -4.81 17.98
CA GLY A 82 3.74 -4.66 18.25
C GLY A 82 2.77 -4.71 17.05
N SER A 83 3.25 -4.83 15.81
CA SER A 83 2.39 -4.79 14.62
C SER A 83 2.73 -5.87 13.58
N ASP A 84 3.43 -6.92 13.99
CA ASP A 84 3.76 -8.07 13.13
C ASP A 84 3.55 -9.38 13.92
N PRO A 85 2.47 -10.15 13.67
CA PRO A 85 1.38 -9.90 12.72
C PRO A 85 0.53 -8.67 13.07
N ALA A 86 0.17 -7.87 12.06
CA ALA A 86 -0.87 -6.85 12.18
C ALA A 86 -2.24 -7.46 11.82
N PRO A 87 -3.30 -7.23 12.62
CA PRO A 87 -4.64 -7.67 12.28
C PRO A 87 -5.19 -6.86 11.10
N ILE A 88 -5.94 -7.55 10.23
CA ILE A 88 -6.67 -6.95 9.11
C ILE A 88 -8.18 -7.09 9.39
N ALA A 89 -8.97 -6.11 8.97
CA ALA A 89 -10.41 -6.10 9.15
C ALA A 89 -11.08 -7.30 8.45
N SER A 90 -12.28 -7.67 8.88
CA SER A 90 -13.09 -8.67 8.19
C SER A 90 -13.83 -8.02 7.02
N TYR A 91 -14.02 -8.76 5.92
CA TYR A 91 -14.69 -8.27 4.71
C TYR A 91 -15.77 -9.23 4.25
N ARG A 92 -16.86 -8.69 3.70
CA ARG A 92 -17.88 -9.46 2.98
C ARG A 92 -17.93 -8.99 1.53
N ILE A 93 -17.68 -9.90 0.60
CA ILE A 93 -17.72 -9.64 -0.83
C ILE A 93 -18.94 -10.35 -1.40
N THR A 94 -19.89 -9.59 -1.97
CA THR A 94 -20.99 -10.16 -2.75
C THR A 94 -20.62 -10.15 -4.22
N PHE A 95 -20.78 -11.27 -4.92
CA PHE A 95 -20.33 -11.38 -6.31
C PHE A 95 -21.35 -12.07 -7.21
N GLU A 96 -21.17 -11.81 -8.51
CA GLU A 96 -21.89 -12.47 -9.59
C GLU A 96 -20.90 -12.91 -10.67
N TYR A 97 -20.80 -14.22 -10.90
CA TYR A 97 -19.88 -14.84 -11.85
C TYR A 97 -20.63 -15.47 -13.03
N ARG A 98 -20.33 -15.04 -14.25
CA ARG A 98 -21.05 -15.42 -15.48
C ARG A 98 -20.08 -16.00 -16.53
N PRO A 99 -19.68 -17.27 -16.43
CA PRO A 99 -18.74 -17.86 -17.39
C PRO A 99 -19.34 -17.92 -18.80
N LEU A 100 -20.59 -18.34 -18.99
CA LEU A 100 -21.31 -18.27 -20.28
C LEU A 100 -22.83 -18.37 -20.13
N LEU A 101 -23.34 -19.52 -19.65
CA LEU A 101 -24.78 -19.87 -19.63
C LEU A 101 -25.40 -19.88 -18.23
N ILE A 102 -24.56 -19.94 -17.20
CA ILE A 102 -24.98 -20.07 -15.81
C ILE A 102 -24.40 -18.90 -15.05
N THR A 103 -25.27 -18.14 -14.38
CA THR A 103 -24.88 -17.08 -13.45
C THR A 103 -24.77 -17.67 -12.04
N TYR A 104 -23.56 -17.65 -11.47
CA TYR A 104 -23.35 -17.95 -10.07
C TYR A 104 -23.43 -16.65 -9.27
N THR A 105 -24.26 -16.63 -8.24
CA THR A 105 -24.31 -15.53 -7.26
C THR A 105 -23.92 -16.09 -5.91
N GLY A 106 -23.17 -15.31 -5.15
CA GLY A 106 -22.68 -15.77 -3.87
C GLY A 106 -22.10 -14.66 -3.01
N THR A 107 -21.66 -15.07 -1.83
CA THR A 107 -20.93 -14.24 -0.88
C THR A 107 -19.60 -14.90 -0.53
N LEU A 108 -18.59 -14.09 -0.28
CA LEU A 108 -17.30 -14.50 0.24
C LEU A 108 -17.01 -13.65 1.49
N ASP A 109 -17.03 -14.30 2.63
CA ASP A 109 -16.72 -13.70 3.93
C ASP A 109 -15.27 -14.01 4.27
N LEU A 110 -14.48 -12.97 4.51
CA LEU A 110 -13.08 -13.03 4.90
C LEU A 110 -12.98 -12.56 6.35
N THR A 111 -12.49 -13.43 7.24
CA THR A 111 -12.43 -13.18 8.67
C THR A 111 -11.05 -13.49 9.24
N ARG A 112 -10.75 -12.88 10.40
CA ARG A 112 -9.48 -13.09 11.11
C ARG A 112 -8.25 -12.84 10.22
N GLY A 113 -8.31 -11.75 9.47
CA GLY A 113 -7.22 -11.35 8.58
C GLY A 113 -5.95 -10.99 9.37
N SER A 114 -4.79 -11.34 8.83
CA SER A 114 -3.50 -10.87 9.35
C SER A 114 -2.51 -10.60 8.23
N ILE A 115 -1.69 -9.54 8.38
CA ILE A 115 -0.54 -9.24 7.53
C ILE A 115 0.74 -9.35 8.36
N GLN A 116 1.77 -9.95 7.77
CA GLN A 116 3.00 -10.34 8.46
C GLN A 116 4.25 -10.02 7.63
N GLU A 117 5.39 -10.03 8.31
CA GLU A 117 6.75 -9.83 7.76
C GLU A 117 7.00 -8.40 7.26
N LEU A 118 6.15 -7.44 7.64
CA LEU A 118 6.36 -6.02 7.38
C LEU A 118 7.59 -5.48 8.12
N SER A 119 7.96 -6.10 9.25
CA SER A 119 9.18 -5.79 9.99
C SER A 119 10.46 -6.07 9.21
N THR A 120 10.40 -6.81 8.10
CA THR A 120 11.55 -7.08 7.22
C THR A 120 11.92 -5.92 6.30
N VAL A 121 11.28 -4.76 6.49
CA VAL A 121 11.55 -3.54 5.74
C VAL A 121 13.02 -3.11 5.85
N SER A 122 13.60 -2.76 4.72
CA SER A 122 14.98 -2.32 4.56
C SER A 122 15.08 -1.35 3.39
N ARG A 123 16.19 -0.63 3.26
CA ARG A 123 16.42 0.23 2.10
C ARG A 123 16.79 -0.61 0.86
N ALA A 124 16.15 -0.34 -0.27
CA ALA A 124 16.34 -1.08 -1.52
C ALA A 124 17.40 -0.48 -2.47
N GLY A 125 17.86 0.74 -2.18
CA GLY A 125 18.77 1.49 -3.05
C GLY A 125 19.10 2.88 -2.49
N ASP A 126 19.69 3.71 -3.33
CA ASP A 126 20.09 5.06 -2.94
C ASP A 126 18.88 5.99 -2.76
N VAL A 127 18.95 6.85 -1.74
CA VAL A 127 17.95 7.91 -1.53
C VAL A 127 18.07 8.94 -2.66
N VAL A 128 16.95 9.28 -3.28
CA VAL A 128 16.92 10.27 -4.37
C VAL A 128 16.34 11.57 -3.86
N LEU A 129 17.11 12.65 -4.00
CA LEU A 129 16.63 14.02 -3.80
C LEU A 129 16.35 14.67 -5.15
N SER A 130 15.14 15.17 -5.33
CA SER A 130 14.75 15.90 -6.53
C SER A 130 14.18 17.27 -6.15
N TYR A 131 14.68 18.32 -6.80
CA TYR A 131 14.19 19.69 -6.61
C TYR A 131 13.49 20.17 -7.87
N SER A 132 12.22 20.59 -7.75
CA SER A 132 11.43 21.10 -8.86
C SER A 132 11.29 22.62 -8.79
N VAL A 133 11.60 23.31 -9.89
CA VAL A 133 11.51 24.76 -10.03
C VAL A 133 10.57 25.11 -11.19
N PRO A 134 9.64 26.07 -11.05
CA PRO A 134 8.79 26.45 -9.91
C PRO A 134 7.61 25.46 -9.75
N PRO A 135 7.02 25.25 -8.55
CA PRO A 135 6.97 26.19 -7.41
C PRO A 135 8.02 25.99 -6.30
N GLY A 136 9.11 25.26 -6.53
CA GLY A 136 10.17 25.11 -5.52
C GLY A 136 9.84 24.02 -4.49
N SER A 137 9.55 22.81 -4.96
CA SER A 137 9.31 21.65 -4.10
C SER A 137 10.54 20.75 -4.02
N LEU A 138 10.82 20.26 -2.81
CA LEU A 138 11.79 19.19 -2.59
C LEU A 138 11.04 17.87 -2.45
N LYS A 139 11.42 16.90 -3.28
CA LYS A 139 10.97 15.50 -3.19
C LYS A 139 12.13 14.66 -2.65
N VAL A 140 11.93 14.04 -1.49
CA VAL A 140 12.84 13.02 -0.95
C VAL A 140 12.22 11.67 -1.26
N SER A 141 12.91 10.80 -1.99
CA SER A 141 12.42 9.45 -2.33
C SER A 141 13.31 8.39 -1.68
N VAL A 142 12.71 7.55 -0.86
CA VAL A 142 13.35 6.47 -0.12
C VAL A 142 12.85 5.14 -0.70
N PRO A 143 13.70 4.41 -1.44
CA PRO A 143 13.32 3.11 -1.96
C PRO A 143 13.40 2.06 -0.85
N LEU A 144 12.30 1.35 -0.64
CA LEU A 144 12.11 0.34 0.40
C LEU A 144 12.00 -1.06 -0.19
N ALA A 145 12.46 -2.04 0.57
CA ALA A 145 12.48 -3.45 0.25
C ALA A 145 11.95 -4.23 1.43
N PHE A 146 11.05 -5.18 1.17
CA PHE A 146 10.69 -6.19 2.15
C PHE A 146 11.20 -7.54 1.67
N ARG A 147 11.51 -8.44 2.60
CA ARG A 147 11.90 -9.81 2.26
C ARG A 147 10.69 -10.54 1.69
N ASN A 148 9.64 -10.60 2.51
CA ASN A 148 8.35 -11.17 2.18
C ASN A 148 7.26 -10.27 2.77
N ILE A 149 6.06 -10.36 2.22
CA ILE A 149 4.83 -9.91 2.88
C ILE A 149 3.85 -11.08 2.83
N ILE A 150 3.34 -11.49 3.98
CA ILE A 150 2.43 -12.62 4.09
C ILE A 150 1.07 -12.10 4.53
N LEU A 151 0.01 -12.53 3.85
CA LEU A 151 -1.37 -12.22 4.21
C LEU A 151 -2.15 -13.52 4.38
N THR A 152 -2.89 -13.60 5.48
CA THR A 152 -3.71 -14.77 5.81
C THR A 152 -5.14 -14.36 6.13
N TYR A 153 -6.11 -15.13 5.68
CA TYR A 153 -7.51 -15.01 6.07
C TYR A 153 -8.14 -16.39 6.27
N ASN A 154 -9.09 -16.48 7.18
CA ASN A 154 -10.12 -17.50 7.07
C ASN A 154 -11.16 -17.02 6.07
N PHE A 155 -11.68 -17.91 5.23
CA PHE A 155 -12.77 -17.57 4.34
C PHE A 155 -13.95 -18.53 4.47
N GLU A 156 -15.14 -17.99 4.25
CA GLU A 156 -16.38 -18.73 4.05
C GLU A 156 -17.05 -18.22 2.77
N MET A 157 -17.20 -19.09 1.77
CA MET A 157 -17.86 -18.77 0.51
C MET A 157 -19.20 -19.49 0.44
N ASN A 158 -20.28 -18.76 0.20
CA ASN A 158 -21.60 -19.33 -0.09
C ASN A 158 -21.95 -19.11 -1.56
N VAL A 159 -22.15 -20.19 -2.31
CA VAL A 159 -22.60 -20.14 -3.71
C VAL A 159 -23.80 -21.05 -3.87
N ARG A 160 -24.96 -20.46 -4.16
CA ARG A 160 -26.21 -21.21 -4.42
C ARG A 160 -26.58 -22.21 -3.32
N GLY A 161 -26.26 -21.90 -2.06
CA GLY A 161 -26.54 -22.76 -0.90
C GLY A 161 -25.45 -23.77 -0.56
N ASP A 162 -24.42 -23.92 -1.41
CA ASP A 162 -23.20 -24.65 -1.04
C ASP A 162 -22.28 -23.70 -0.26
N THR A 163 -21.79 -24.17 0.89
CA THR A 163 -20.81 -23.43 1.70
C THR A 163 -19.44 -24.10 1.61
N VAL A 164 -18.42 -23.32 1.28
CA VAL A 164 -17.01 -23.73 1.29
C VAL A 164 -16.27 -22.90 2.32
N ILE A 165 -15.54 -23.56 3.21
CA ILE A 165 -14.73 -22.89 4.24
C ILE A 165 -13.28 -23.27 4.03
N GLY A 166 -12.38 -22.31 4.25
CA GLY A 166 -10.96 -22.56 4.15
C GLY A 166 -10.10 -21.43 4.66
N VAL A 167 -8.83 -21.48 4.26
CA VAL A 167 -7.82 -20.48 4.55
C VAL A 167 -7.26 -19.95 3.24
N LEU A 168 -7.28 -18.63 3.11
CA LEU A 168 -6.58 -17.90 2.07
C LEU A 168 -5.19 -17.55 2.61
N TYR A 169 -4.15 -17.95 1.89
CA TYR A 169 -2.76 -17.67 2.23
C TYR A 169 -2.06 -17.07 1.03
N ALA A 170 -1.73 -15.79 1.11
CA ALA A 170 -0.99 -15.08 0.08
C ALA A 170 0.42 -14.75 0.59
N TRP A 171 1.42 -14.87 -0.29
CA TRP A 171 2.76 -14.40 0.00
C TRP A 171 3.36 -13.69 -1.20
N LEU A 172 3.95 -12.53 -0.92
CA LEU A 172 4.69 -11.72 -1.87
C LEU A 172 6.17 -11.91 -1.60
N THR A 173 6.94 -12.20 -2.64
CA THR A 173 8.40 -12.31 -2.52
C THR A 173 9.09 -11.12 -3.17
N SER A 174 10.06 -10.54 -2.45
CA SER A 174 10.80 -9.35 -2.88
C SER A 174 9.94 -8.13 -3.26
N PRO A 175 8.86 -7.80 -2.52
CA PRO A 175 8.13 -6.58 -2.81
C PRO A 175 9.01 -5.35 -2.52
N ARG A 176 8.78 -4.29 -3.30
CA ARG A 176 9.51 -3.02 -3.25
C ARG A 176 8.51 -1.90 -3.10
N ALA A 177 8.80 -0.91 -2.27
CA ALA A 177 8.00 0.29 -2.20
C ALA A 177 8.85 1.52 -2.47
N ASP A 178 8.28 2.52 -3.12
CA ASP A 178 8.86 3.85 -3.21
C ASP A 178 8.03 4.76 -2.31
N TYR A 179 8.64 5.22 -1.22
CA TYR A 179 8.08 6.29 -0.40
C TYR A 179 8.68 7.61 -0.85
N ALA A 180 7.86 8.62 -1.07
CA ALA A 180 8.33 9.96 -1.34
C ALA A 180 7.58 11.02 -0.55
N ARG A 181 8.31 11.95 0.05
CA ARG A 181 7.74 13.12 0.71
C ARG A 181 8.00 14.38 -0.10
N PHE A 182 6.97 15.19 -0.26
CA PHE A 182 7.00 16.48 -0.91
C PHE A 182 6.91 17.55 0.15
N THR A 183 7.94 18.38 0.21
CA THR A 183 7.95 19.54 1.10
C THR A 183 8.02 20.82 0.27
N SER A 184 7.11 21.74 0.57
CA SER A 184 7.09 23.11 0.08
C SER A 184 6.54 24.02 1.18
N GLU A 185 6.59 25.34 0.99
CA GLU A 185 6.02 26.30 1.95
C GLU A 185 4.51 26.10 2.21
N THR A 186 3.80 25.43 1.31
CA THR A 186 2.32 25.35 1.34
C THR A 186 1.76 23.93 1.28
N ILE A 187 2.60 22.94 0.97
CA ILE A 187 2.21 21.54 0.79
C ILE A 187 3.24 20.67 1.50
N ASP A 188 2.75 19.88 2.46
CA ASP A 188 3.43 18.72 3.03
C ASP A 188 2.59 17.51 2.66
N ASP A 189 3.06 16.74 1.68
CA ASP A 189 2.34 15.61 1.12
C ASP A 189 3.29 14.42 0.93
N HIS A 190 2.75 13.23 0.76
CA HIS A 190 3.52 12.02 0.52
C HIS A 190 2.88 11.14 -0.55
N GLU A 191 3.74 10.42 -1.27
CA GLU A 191 3.36 9.36 -2.18
C GLU A 191 3.96 8.07 -1.65
N PHE A 192 3.16 7.01 -1.58
CA PHE A 192 3.62 5.65 -1.36
C PHE A 192 3.19 4.79 -2.54
N THR A 193 4.12 4.04 -3.12
CA THR A 193 3.81 3.11 -4.22
C THR A 193 4.42 1.76 -3.91
N LEU A 194 3.59 0.73 -3.76
CA LEU A 194 4.04 -0.65 -3.57
C LEU A 194 4.06 -1.40 -4.91
N ASN A 195 5.24 -1.88 -5.30
CA ASN A 195 5.40 -2.94 -6.28
C ASN A 195 5.40 -4.30 -5.56
N ILE A 196 4.32 -5.05 -5.77
CA ILE A 196 4.06 -6.34 -5.11
C ILE A 196 5.06 -7.46 -5.44
N GLY A 197 5.93 -7.28 -6.44
CA GLY A 197 6.90 -8.31 -6.84
C GLY A 197 6.20 -9.57 -7.37
N THR A 198 6.66 -10.75 -6.94
CA THR A 198 5.98 -12.01 -7.27
C THR A 198 4.90 -12.30 -6.24
N PHE A 199 3.66 -12.41 -6.70
CA PHE A 199 2.48 -12.72 -5.90
C PHE A 199 2.10 -14.18 -6.06
N ASN A 200 1.95 -14.89 -4.94
CA ASN A 200 1.44 -16.24 -4.91
C ASN A 200 0.24 -16.29 -3.97
N LEU A 201 -0.80 -17.00 -4.41
CA LEU A 201 -2.03 -17.21 -3.65
C LEU A 201 -2.28 -18.70 -3.54
N ASN A 202 -2.36 -19.19 -2.31
CA ASN A 202 -2.79 -20.54 -2.01
C ASN A 202 -4.13 -20.50 -1.30
N ILE A 203 -5.04 -21.34 -1.76
CA ILE A 203 -6.35 -21.53 -1.16
C ILE A 203 -6.35 -22.94 -0.57
N PHE A 204 -6.47 -23.02 0.75
CA PHE A 204 -6.56 -24.27 1.47
C PHE A 204 -8.00 -24.49 1.91
N SER A 205 -8.69 -25.36 1.20
CA SER A 205 -10.02 -25.86 1.56
C SER A 205 -9.99 -27.38 1.55
N GLY A 206 -10.95 -28.02 2.23
CA GLY A 206 -11.13 -29.48 2.14
C GLY A 206 -11.62 -29.91 0.75
N ASP A 207 -12.73 -30.63 0.70
CA ASP A 207 -13.31 -31.12 -0.56
C ASP A 207 -13.92 -29.96 -1.38
N MET A 208 -13.10 -29.19 -2.07
CA MET A 208 -13.52 -28.15 -3.00
C MET A 208 -13.36 -28.63 -4.44
N SER A 209 -14.36 -28.33 -5.29
CA SER A 209 -14.22 -28.56 -6.72
C SER A 209 -13.27 -27.54 -7.34
N SER A 210 -12.49 -27.95 -8.36
CA SER A 210 -11.58 -27.07 -9.11
C SER A 210 -12.26 -25.82 -9.72
N SER A 211 -13.58 -25.87 -9.95
CA SER A 211 -14.35 -24.71 -10.40
C SER A 211 -14.48 -23.63 -9.33
N TYR A 212 -14.64 -24.03 -8.07
CA TYR A 212 -14.70 -23.09 -6.94
C TYR A 212 -13.32 -22.52 -6.62
N GLU A 213 -12.26 -23.32 -6.73
CA GLU A 213 -10.86 -22.85 -6.60
C GLU A 213 -10.58 -21.69 -7.54
N ARG A 214 -10.87 -21.86 -8.84
CA ARG A 214 -10.65 -20.81 -9.84
C ARG A 214 -11.48 -19.56 -9.54
N LEU A 215 -12.73 -19.73 -9.12
CA LEU A 215 -13.60 -18.59 -8.79
C LEU A 215 -13.05 -17.79 -7.61
N ILE A 216 -12.64 -18.45 -6.53
CA ILE A 216 -12.06 -17.79 -5.36
C ILE A 216 -10.75 -17.11 -5.76
N ASP A 217 -9.88 -17.78 -6.51
CA ASP A 217 -8.61 -17.23 -7.01
C ASP A 217 -8.83 -15.94 -7.81
N GLU A 218 -9.78 -15.96 -8.77
CA GLU A 218 -10.14 -14.79 -9.59
C GLU A 218 -10.73 -13.65 -8.74
N LEU A 219 -11.61 -13.95 -7.77
CA LEU A 219 -12.23 -12.93 -6.91
C LEU A 219 -11.24 -12.31 -5.93
N THR A 220 -10.32 -13.10 -5.41
CA THR A 220 -9.48 -12.68 -4.28
C THR A 220 -8.11 -12.18 -4.70
N THR A 221 -7.61 -12.52 -5.89
CA THR A 221 -6.26 -12.09 -6.31
C THR A 221 -6.09 -10.57 -6.32
N ASP A 222 -6.95 -9.84 -7.04
CA ASP A 222 -6.80 -8.39 -7.16
C ASP A 222 -7.15 -7.69 -5.85
N PHE A 223 -8.20 -8.15 -5.17
CA PHE A 223 -8.56 -7.70 -3.82
C PHE A 223 -7.40 -7.87 -2.82
N THR A 224 -6.72 -9.02 -2.85
CA THR A 224 -5.60 -9.30 -1.94
C THR A 224 -4.42 -8.37 -2.23
N LYS A 225 -4.11 -8.10 -3.50
CA LYS A 225 -3.04 -7.16 -3.86
C LYS A 225 -3.35 -5.74 -3.40
N GLU A 226 -4.59 -5.30 -3.56
CA GLU A 226 -5.05 -3.99 -3.08
C GLU A 226 -4.96 -3.91 -1.55
N LEU A 227 -5.45 -4.92 -0.83
CA LEU A 227 -5.34 -4.99 0.63
C LEU A 227 -3.88 -4.94 1.10
N VAL A 228 -3.01 -5.76 0.50
CA VAL A 228 -1.58 -5.76 0.88
C VAL A 228 -0.97 -4.38 0.67
N SER A 229 -1.28 -3.71 -0.44
CA SER A 229 -0.78 -2.36 -0.71
C SER A 229 -1.26 -1.35 0.33
N ALA A 230 -2.57 -1.32 0.58
CA ALA A 230 -3.19 -0.38 1.52
C ALA A 230 -2.70 -0.59 2.97
N TYR A 231 -2.62 -1.82 3.44
CA TYR A 231 -2.15 -2.12 4.80
C TYR A 231 -0.65 -1.90 4.96
N THR A 232 0.15 -2.21 3.95
CA THR A 232 1.59 -1.90 3.97
C THR A 232 1.80 -0.40 4.09
N GLU A 233 1.10 0.40 3.28
CA GLU A 233 1.15 1.86 3.35
C GLU A 233 0.71 2.38 4.73
N ALA A 234 -0.44 1.93 5.23
CA ALA A 234 -0.99 2.38 6.50
C ALA A 234 -0.08 2.10 7.70
N ILE A 235 0.70 1.01 7.65
CA ILE A 235 1.63 0.62 8.73
C ILE A 235 2.98 1.34 8.59
N ILE A 236 3.48 1.52 7.36
CA ILE A 236 4.83 2.03 7.10
C ILE A 236 4.88 3.56 7.07
N THR A 237 3.86 4.20 6.53
CA THR A 237 3.84 5.65 6.30
C THR A 237 3.82 6.49 7.58
N PRO A 238 2.99 6.22 8.60
CA PRO A 238 2.97 7.05 9.81
C PRO A 238 4.33 7.15 10.52
N PRO A 239 5.04 6.04 10.82
CA PRO A 239 6.32 6.13 11.51
C PRO A 239 7.43 6.70 10.59
N LEU A 240 7.34 6.55 9.26
CA LEU A 240 8.22 7.26 8.33
C LEU A 240 8.00 8.78 8.38
N ASN A 241 6.75 9.22 8.34
CA ASN A 241 6.41 10.65 8.42
C ASN A 241 6.92 11.26 9.74
N GLU A 242 6.71 10.55 10.85
CA GLU A 242 7.19 10.96 12.18
C GLU A 242 8.72 11.06 12.20
N ALA A 243 9.42 10.01 11.77
CA ALA A 243 10.88 9.98 11.78
C ALA A 243 11.50 11.06 10.88
N ILE A 244 10.91 11.33 9.71
CA ILE A 244 11.38 12.39 8.82
C ILE A 244 11.13 13.77 9.44
N GLN A 245 9.95 13.98 10.05
CA GLN A 245 9.61 15.25 10.70
C GLN A 245 10.57 15.62 11.84
N TYR A 246 11.03 14.62 12.61
CA TYR A 246 11.96 14.83 13.72
C TYR A 246 13.44 14.68 13.35
N SER A 247 13.74 14.30 12.11
CA SER A 247 15.13 14.21 11.69
C SER A 247 15.71 15.61 11.49
N ASP A 248 16.92 15.85 12.02
CA ASP A 248 17.71 17.09 11.84
C ASP A 248 18.20 17.27 10.38
N LEU A 249 17.48 16.73 9.40
CA LEU A 249 17.68 17.10 8.01
C LEU A 249 17.15 18.52 7.84
N GLU A 250 17.99 19.51 8.17
CA GLU A 250 17.81 20.88 7.67
C GLU A 250 17.91 20.81 6.13
N LEU A 251 16.75 20.72 5.47
CA LEU A 251 16.57 20.70 4.01
C LEU A 251 16.37 22.10 3.44
#